data_AF-A0A373LM29-F1
#
_entry.id   AF-A0A373LM29-F1
#
_cell.length_a   1.000
_cell.length_b   1.000
_cell.length_c   1.000
_cell.angle_alpha   90.00
_cell.angle_beta   90.00
_cell.angle_gamma   90.00
#
_symmetry.space_group_name_H-M   'P 1'
#
loop_
_entity.id
_entity.type
_entity.pdbx_description
1 polymer ?
#
loop_
_entity_poly.entity_id
_entity_poly.type
_entity_poly.pdbx_seq_one_letter_code
_entity_poly.pdbx_strand_id
1 'polypeptide(L)'
;MRKKVCILAISAMTICSVPVSANTHTISTTQKVLEHSSENQIVDDGVFEVDKVSEKKIIKFYKKNSKKKKLTKIDKYKLKVEDLGIVKNSRDDDFTKIKSEDNKKSKTAGYIKNNSAVKVIEYSNNFYKIKSGKVTGYIGEKNLLVDKEVEPFLLKNKNVTASFHKGNTNLRNSERSKSTVIGVCYKNSEYPIVKFSKDYKKAEIKRSETVTGWVSVKEINIGIESHKAMTTKAYKEYIAAEKKKEQEALDQALKQAINASVGTTGNSLVDASISLISRNESGDFRAARNKLSRFAGEKTITVGAWQWYGERAHNLLKEIYAADKDKAFNLAKSVYYGKKREENAKKFIADITSSDNWESTKRKFTDKEITAVKALLGSGNGVAVQKSQVKKDVNNIVSIAKNTYKLKNPALVVYFADMFWQSPNTAREVAKQTIDYFKGTDKLNADKNGLAKMHEFATKSSTFGKFSTRRNYTYSACKKLNSGTVDTIAIEKKKQKLAQEKAKKAEEKKKRQEEKAKKKLEQNKKQEKLEKEQNK
;
A
#
# COMPACT_ATOMS: atom_id res chain seq x y z
N MET A 1 21.36 -60.00 -30.72
CA MET A 1 22.55 -60.41 -29.93
C MET A 1 22.44 -59.84 -28.51
N ARG A 2 22.46 -60.74 -27.49
CA ARG A 2 22.75 -60.60 -26.03
C ARG A 2 21.97 -59.52 -25.22
N LYS A 3 20.84 -59.84 -24.54
CA LYS A 3 20.60 -60.39 -23.15
C LYS A 3 21.15 -59.50 -22.01
N LYS A 4 20.39 -59.10 -20.96
CA LYS A 4 19.68 -59.85 -19.86
C LYS A 4 18.47 -59.01 -19.33
N VAL A 5 17.23 -59.45 -19.06
CA VAL A 5 16.56 -60.62 -18.41
C VAL A 5 16.24 -60.43 -16.91
N CYS A 6 14.97 -60.77 -16.55
CA CYS A 6 14.34 -61.24 -15.28
C CYS A 6 13.07 -60.41 -14.96
N ILE A 7 11.82 -60.76 -15.33
CA ILE A 7 10.91 -61.90 -15.04
C ILE A 7 10.65 -62.20 -13.54
N LEU A 8 9.35 -62.41 -13.24
CA LEU A 8 8.70 -63.16 -12.14
C LEU A 8 8.27 -62.32 -10.92
N ALA A 9 7.06 -62.44 -10.37
CA ALA A 9 5.89 -63.25 -10.69
C ALA A 9 4.67 -62.61 -10.00
N ILE A 10 3.56 -62.47 -10.73
CA ILE A 10 2.23 -62.28 -10.15
C ILE A 10 1.63 -63.68 -10.12
N SER A 11 1.57 -64.33 -8.95
CA SER A 11 0.71 -65.50 -8.77
C SER A 11 -0.53 -65.06 -8.01
N ALA A 12 -1.67 -65.37 -8.60
CA ALA A 12 -3.01 -65.03 -8.17
C ALA A 12 -3.35 -65.52 -6.75
N MET A 13 -4.12 -64.72 -6.01
CA MET A 13 -5.18 -65.25 -5.17
C MET A 13 -6.50 -64.61 -5.62
N THR A 14 -7.32 -65.49 -6.19
CA THR A 14 -8.69 -65.30 -6.62
C THR A 14 -9.54 -64.81 -5.45
N ILE A 15 -10.22 -63.68 -5.60
CA ILE A 15 -11.40 -63.35 -4.78
C ILE A 15 -12.55 -63.12 -5.73
N CYS A 16 -13.58 -63.93 -5.56
CA CYS A 16 -14.79 -64.01 -6.35
C CYS A 16 -15.47 -62.65 -6.52
N SER A 17 -15.91 -62.40 -7.74
CA SER A 17 -16.80 -61.31 -8.14
C SER A 17 -18.18 -61.43 -7.47
N VAL A 18 -18.66 -60.32 -6.92
CA VAL A 18 -20.09 -60.03 -6.73
C VAL A 18 -20.37 -58.67 -7.39
N PRO A 19 -21.43 -58.53 -8.22
CA PRO A 19 -21.68 -57.30 -8.94
C PRO A 19 -22.41 -56.31 -8.03
N VAL A 20 -21.88 -55.10 -7.87
CA VAL A 20 -22.65 -53.96 -7.36
C VAL A 20 -22.63 -52.86 -8.40
N SER A 21 -23.83 -52.54 -8.86
CA SER A 21 -24.16 -51.55 -9.86
C SER A 21 -23.89 -50.12 -9.39
N ALA A 22 -23.46 -49.32 -10.36
CA ALA A 22 -23.73 -47.89 -10.55
C ALA A 22 -23.28 -46.87 -9.46
N ASN A 23 -22.43 -45.96 -9.93
CA ASN A 23 -22.12 -44.63 -9.41
C ASN A 23 -21.54 -44.53 -7.99
N THR A 24 -20.22 -44.35 -7.91
CA THR A 24 -19.61 -43.29 -7.07
C THR A 24 -18.11 -43.19 -7.34
N HIS A 25 -17.59 -41.96 -7.31
CA HIS A 25 -16.16 -41.67 -7.21
C HIS A 25 -15.60 -42.25 -5.91
N THR A 26 -15.00 -43.43 -6.00
CA THR A 26 -14.23 -44.12 -4.96
C THR A 26 -13.50 -45.22 -5.75
N ILE A 27 -12.18 -45.28 -5.93
CA ILE A 27 -11.07 -45.20 -4.99
C ILE A 27 -9.81 -45.22 -5.88
N SER A 28 -9.01 -44.15 -5.89
CA SER A 28 -7.59 -44.20 -6.29
C SER A 28 -6.68 -43.99 -5.08
N THR A 29 -7.28 -43.89 -3.89
CA THR A 29 -6.59 -43.66 -2.62
C THR A 29 -6.07 -44.96 -2.02
N THR A 30 -6.79 -46.08 -2.13
CA THR A 30 -6.37 -47.36 -1.54
C THR A 30 -5.16 -47.98 -2.25
N GLN A 31 -4.99 -47.72 -3.56
CA GLN A 31 -3.74 -48.07 -4.26
C GLN A 31 -2.57 -47.15 -3.88
N LYS A 32 -2.86 -45.86 -3.60
CA LYS A 32 -1.86 -44.85 -3.18
C LYS A 32 -1.32 -45.06 -1.75
N VAL A 33 -2.09 -45.67 -0.85
CA VAL A 33 -1.65 -45.96 0.52
C VAL A 33 -0.55 -47.03 0.55
N LEU A 34 -0.54 -47.97 -0.40
CA LEU A 34 0.52 -49.00 -0.50
C LEU A 34 1.85 -48.47 -1.06
N GLU A 35 1.86 -47.40 -1.86
CA GLU A 35 3.11 -46.92 -2.50
C GLU A 35 3.92 -45.93 -1.65
N HIS A 36 3.32 -45.36 -0.60
CA HIS A 36 3.95 -44.29 0.20
C HIS A 36 3.98 -44.49 1.72
N SER A 37 3.54 -45.64 2.23
CA SER A 37 3.63 -45.94 3.67
C SER A 37 5.08 -46.24 4.10
N SER A 38 5.52 -45.61 5.18
CA SER A 38 6.82 -45.90 5.81
C SER A 38 6.79 -47.24 6.56
N GLU A 39 7.94 -47.92 6.60
CA GLU A 39 8.23 -49.30 7.05
C GLU A 39 7.59 -49.79 8.38
N ASN A 40 6.99 -48.93 9.21
CA ASN A 40 6.31 -49.31 10.46
C ASN A 40 4.77 -49.38 10.36
N GLN A 41 4.14 -48.86 9.31
CA GLN A 41 2.68 -48.70 9.26
C GLN A 41 1.94 -49.95 8.73
N ILE A 42 2.63 -50.82 7.98
CA ILE A 42 2.04 -52.05 7.43
C ILE A 42 1.80 -53.11 8.53
N VAL A 43 2.56 -53.04 9.63
CA VAL A 43 2.48 -54.02 10.72
C VAL A 43 1.39 -53.65 11.74
N ASP A 44 1.06 -52.37 11.87
CA ASP A 44 0.16 -51.86 12.94
C ASP A 44 -1.33 -51.88 12.55
N ASP A 45 -1.66 -52.05 11.27
CA ASP A 45 -3.06 -52.07 10.78
C ASP A 45 -3.72 -53.48 10.83
N GLY A 46 -3.05 -54.50 11.39
CA GLY A 46 -3.71 -55.75 11.82
C GLY A 46 -4.38 -56.61 10.73
N VAL A 47 -4.03 -56.45 9.45
CA VAL A 47 -4.76 -57.12 8.36
C VAL A 47 -4.36 -58.60 8.17
N PHE A 48 -3.21 -59.07 8.68
CA PHE A 48 -2.84 -60.49 8.71
C PHE A 48 -1.95 -60.82 9.92
N GLU A 49 -2.29 -61.87 10.69
CA GLU A 49 -1.38 -62.42 11.70
C GLU A 49 -0.21 -63.14 11.02
N VAL A 50 1.01 -62.64 11.25
CA VAL A 50 2.25 -63.24 10.76
C VAL A 50 3.15 -63.52 11.96
N ASP A 51 3.76 -64.71 12.00
CA ASP A 51 4.64 -65.07 13.11
C ASP A 51 5.92 -64.19 13.13
N LYS A 52 6.43 -63.93 14.35
CA LYS A 52 7.59 -63.03 14.59
C LYS A 52 8.87 -63.43 13.84
N VAL A 53 9.02 -64.69 13.44
CA VAL A 53 10.19 -65.17 12.67
C VAL A 53 10.05 -64.79 11.20
N SER A 54 8.85 -64.92 10.64
CA SER A 54 8.54 -64.51 9.27
C SER A 54 8.57 -62.99 9.11
N GLU A 55 8.08 -62.25 10.11
CA GLU A 55 8.15 -60.80 10.18
C GLU A 55 9.60 -60.28 10.12
N LYS A 56 10.49 -60.88 10.94
CA LYS A 56 11.93 -60.56 10.92
C LYS A 56 12.60 -60.89 9.59
N LYS A 57 12.19 -61.96 8.91
CA LYS A 57 12.72 -62.34 7.59
C LYS A 57 12.27 -61.38 6.49
N ILE A 58 11.01 -60.94 6.51
CA ILE A 58 10.46 -59.94 5.58
C ILE A 58 11.17 -58.60 5.77
N ILE A 59 11.29 -58.11 7.01
CA ILE A 59 12.02 -56.86 7.32
C ILE A 59 13.48 -56.94 6.87
N LYS A 60 14.14 -58.09 7.07
CA LYS A 60 15.55 -58.29 6.67
C LYS A 60 15.73 -58.39 5.15
N PHE A 61 14.77 -58.99 4.43
CA PHE A 61 14.76 -59.05 2.96
C PHE A 61 14.56 -57.65 2.34
N TYR A 62 13.62 -56.86 2.87
CA TYR A 62 13.39 -55.48 2.43
C TYR A 62 14.55 -54.54 2.79
N LYS A 63 15.14 -54.65 4.00
CA LYS A 63 16.35 -53.90 4.37
C LYS A 63 17.57 -54.23 3.50
N LYS A 64 17.69 -55.48 3.03
CA LYS A 64 18.80 -55.91 2.16
C LYS A 64 18.63 -55.44 0.71
N ASN A 65 17.40 -55.21 0.25
CA ASN A 65 17.07 -54.78 -1.12
C ASN A 65 16.71 -53.28 -1.26
N SER A 66 16.50 -52.56 -0.15
CA SER A 66 16.29 -51.10 -0.12
C SER A 66 17.60 -50.31 -0.29
N LYS A 67 18.12 -50.25 -1.52
CA LYS A 67 19.01 -49.14 -1.88
C LYS A 67 18.12 -47.89 -1.98
N LYS A 68 18.10 -47.02 -0.96
CA LYS A 68 17.45 -45.70 -1.03
C LYS A 68 17.93 -44.95 -2.29
N LYS A 69 17.16 -45.05 -3.38
CA LYS A 69 17.45 -44.34 -4.63
C LYS A 69 17.38 -42.85 -4.31
N LYS A 70 18.52 -42.16 -4.38
CA LYS A 70 18.61 -40.72 -4.08
C LYS A 70 17.75 -39.98 -5.10
N LEU A 71 16.56 -39.53 -4.67
CA LEU A 71 15.64 -38.75 -5.50
C LEU A 71 16.36 -37.57 -6.14
N THR A 72 16.14 -37.36 -7.44
CA THR A 72 16.72 -36.23 -8.16
C THR A 72 16.08 -34.92 -7.70
N LYS A 73 16.67 -33.78 -8.08
CA LYS A 73 16.11 -32.46 -7.76
C LYS A 73 14.70 -32.27 -8.35
N ILE A 74 14.45 -32.83 -9.53
CA ILE A 74 13.15 -32.80 -10.19
C ILE A 74 12.15 -33.72 -9.50
N ASP A 75 12.54 -34.93 -9.11
CA ASP A 75 11.62 -35.84 -8.41
C ASP A 75 11.15 -35.22 -7.09
N LYS A 76 12.07 -34.57 -6.35
CA LYS A 76 11.71 -33.82 -5.13
C LYS A 76 10.81 -32.62 -5.39
N TYR A 77 10.94 -31.97 -6.54
CA TYR A 77 10.08 -30.86 -6.92
C TYR A 77 8.68 -31.35 -7.27
N LYS A 78 8.56 -32.40 -8.09
CA LYS A 78 7.28 -33.00 -8.50
C LYS A 78 6.50 -33.53 -7.31
N LEU A 79 7.15 -34.31 -6.43
CA LEU A 79 6.54 -34.79 -5.18
C LEU A 79 6.01 -33.64 -4.31
N LYS A 80 6.75 -32.52 -4.24
CA LYS A 80 6.26 -31.34 -3.53
C LYS A 80 5.04 -30.73 -4.20
N VAL A 81 5.02 -30.62 -5.53
CA VAL A 81 3.91 -30.02 -6.28
C VAL A 81 2.64 -30.88 -6.16
N GLU A 82 2.78 -32.21 -6.16
CA GLU A 82 1.66 -33.15 -6.00
C GLU A 82 0.98 -33.04 -4.63
N ASP A 83 1.75 -32.77 -3.58
CA ASP A 83 1.25 -32.57 -2.21
C ASP A 83 0.65 -31.15 -1.98
N LEU A 84 0.73 -30.25 -2.97
CA LEU A 84 0.33 -28.86 -2.83
C LEU A 84 -1.04 -28.60 -3.44
N GLY A 85 -1.76 -27.66 -2.81
CA GLY A 85 -2.88 -26.95 -3.39
C GLY A 85 -2.58 -25.46 -3.45
N ILE A 86 -3.14 -24.76 -4.42
CA ILE A 86 -3.07 -23.31 -4.53
C ILE A 86 -4.39 -22.70 -4.09
N VAL A 87 -4.32 -21.83 -3.09
CA VAL A 87 -5.49 -21.08 -2.64
C VAL A 87 -5.92 -20.10 -3.71
N LYS A 88 -7.15 -20.23 -4.21
CA LYS A 88 -7.70 -19.38 -5.26
C LYS A 88 -9.09 -18.92 -4.82
N ASN A 89 -9.22 -17.65 -4.46
CA ASN A 89 -10.52 -17.05 -4.21
C ASN A 89 -10.82 -16.06 -5.35
N SER A 90 -12.01 -16.16 -5.92
CA SER A 90 -12.48 -15.30 -7.02
C SER A 90 -13.13 -14.01 -6.54
N ARG A 91 -13.28 -13.84 -5.22
CA ARG A 91 -13.80 -12.61 -4.61
C ARG A 91 -12.64 -11.63 -4.44
N ASP A 92 -12.92 -10.33 -4.50
CA ASP A 92 -11.95 -9.22 -4.35
C ASP A 92 -11.26 -9.16 -2.95
N ASP A 93 -11.31 -10.24 -2.17
CA ASP A 93 -10.64 -10.38 -0.89
C ASP A 93 -9.23 -10.96 -1.11
N ASP A 94 -8.18 -10.27 -0.68
CA ASP A 94 -6.78 -10.73 -0.79
C ASP A 94 -6.46 -11.99 0.03
N PHE A 95 -7.32 -12.33 1.00
CA PHE A 95 -7.12 -13.45 1.93
C PHE A 95 -8.31 -14.41 1.94
N THR A 96 -8.01 -15.70 1.92
CA THR A 96 -8.97 -16.78 2.11
C THR A 96 -9.01 -17.23 3.57
N LYS A 97 -10.22 -17.45 4.08
CA LYS A 97 -10.46 -17.95 5.44
C LYS A 97 -10.23 -19.46 5.51
N ILE A 98 -9.43 -19.90 6.46
CA ILE A 98 -9.23 -21.32 6.81
C ILE A 98 -10.16 -21.66 7.96
N LYS A 99 -10.99 -22.68 7.76
CA LYS A 99 -11.98 -23.17 8.72
C LYS A 99 -11.37 -24.15 9.73
N SER A 100 -11.91 -24.21 10.94
CA SER A 100 -11.46 -25.18 11.95
C SER A 100 -11.93 -26.60 11.66
N GLU A 101 -13.07 -26.75 10.99
CA GLU A 101 -13.71 -28.02 10.62
C GLU A 101 -14.18 -27.96 9.16
N ASP A 102 -14.49 -29.12 8.59
CA ASP A 102 -14.95 -29.34 7.20
C ASP A 102 -16.40 -28.92 6.94
N ASN A 103 -16.85 -27.86 7.62
CA ASN A 103 -18.16 -27.27 7.43
C ASN A 103 -18.09 -25.73 7.33
N LYS A 104 -19.01 -25.13 6.56
CA LYS A 104 -19.00 -23.68 6.27
C LYS A 104 -19.24 -22.80 7.50
N LYS A 105 -19.97 -23.30 8.50
CA LYS A 105 -20.39 -22.55 9.70
C LYS A 105 -19.34 -22.56 10.81
N SER A 106 -18.31 -23.40 10.71
CA SER A 106 -17.24 -23.49 11.70
C SER A 106 -16.45 -22.19 11.85
N LYS A 107 -15.78 -22.09 13.01
CA LYS A 107 -14.91 -20.96 13.37
C LYS A 107 -13.74 -20.85 12.39
N THR A 108 -13.16 -19.65 12.31
CA THR A 108 -12.00 -19.40 11.45
C THR A 108 -10.72 -19.72 12.24
N ALA A 109 -9.97 -20.72 11.77
CA ALA A 109 -8.69 -21.13 12.32
C ALA A 109 -7.55 -20.19 11.90
N GLY A 110 -7.64 -19.60 10.70
CA GLY A 110 -6.65 -18.67 10.20
C GLY A 110 -6.99 -18.06 8.85
N TYR A 111 -6.04 -17.30 8.32
CA TYR A 111 -6.14 -16.60 7.05
C TYR A 111 -4.89 -16.88 6.22
N ILE A 112 -5.07 -17.05 4.92
CA ILE A 112 -3.96 -17.22 4.00
C ILE A 112 -4.19 -16.35 2.76
N LYS A 113 -3.12 -15.72 2.29
CA LYS A 113 -3.16 -14.88 1.10
C LYS A 113 -3.50 -15.73 -0.12
N ASN A 114 -4.33 -15.20 -1.01
CA ASN A 114 -4.63 -15.87 -2.26
C ASN A 114 -3.36 -16.12 -3.08
N ASN A 115 -3.41 -17.12 -3.97
CA ASN A 115 -2.31 -17.62 -4.79
C ASN A 115 -1.15 -18.25 -3.99
N SER A 116 -1.35 -18.49 -2.69
CA SER A 116 -0.37 -19.19 -1.87
C SER A 116 -0.54 -20.70 -2.00
N ALA A 117 0.59 -21.40 -2.05
CA ALA A 117 0.65 -22.85 -1.99
C ALA A 117 0.53 -23.34 -0.53
N VAL A 118 -0.31 -24.35 -0.32
CA VAL A 118 -0.57 -25.03 0.95
C VAL A 118 -0.40 -26.52 0.80
N LYS A 119 0.05 -27.21 1.85
CA LYS A 119 0.10 -28.68 1.82
C LYS A 119 -1.31 -29.24 2.00
N VAL A 120 -1.76 -30.06 1.07
CA VAL A 120 -3.01 -30.81 1.17
C VAL A 120 -2.74 -32.12 1.93
N ILE A 121 -3.63 -32.46 2.86
CA ILE A 121 -3.51 -33.67 3.69
C ILE A 121 -4.64 -34.63 3.37
N GLU A 122 -5.87 -34.13 3.29
CA GLU A 122 -7.08 -34.94 3.23
C GLU A 122 -8.19 -34.16 2.51
N TYR A 123 -9.16 -34.88 1.96
CA TYR A 123 -10.36 -34.31 1.37
C TYR A 123 -11.60 -35.00 1.96
N SER A 124 -12.49 -34.21 2.55
CA SER A 124 -13.75 -34.68 3.15
C SER A 124 -14.83 -33.60 2.98
N ASN A 125 -16.08 -34.00 2.77
CA ASN A 125 -17.24 -33.09 2.80
C ASN A 125 -17.13 -31.84 1.87
N ASN A 126 -16.45 -31.96 0.72
CA ASN A 126 -16.13 -30.86 -0.21
C ASN A 126 -15.17 -29.80 0.37
N PHE A 127 -14.35 -30.19 1.34
CA PHE A 127 -13.27 -29.41 1.92
C PHE A 127 -11.94 -30.17 1.85
N TYR A 128 -10.87 -29.44 1.62
CA TYR A 128 -9.51 -29.92 1.76
C TYR A 128 -8.96 -29.53 3.12
N LYS A 129 -8.46 -30.53 3.86
CA LYS A 129 -7.64 -30.32 5.05
C LYS A 129 -6.24 -29.92 4.61
N ILE A 130 -5.79 -28.76 5.07
CA ILE A 130 -4.54 -28.16 4.67
C ILE A 130 -3.67 -27.82 5.88
N LYS A 131 -2.36 -27.78 5.64
CA LYS A 131 -1.37 -27.30 6.61
C LYS A 131 -0.47 -26.25 5.97
N SER A 132 -0.39 -25.09 6.62
CA SER A 132 0.49 -23.99 6.20
C SER A 132 0.98 -23.20 7.41
N GLY A 133 2.30 -23.09 7.55
CA GLY A 133 2.90 -22.48 8.73
C GLY A 133 2.47 -23.16 10.02
N LYS A 134 1.88 -22.38 10.94
CA LYS A 134 1.36 -22.86 12.23
C LYS A 134 -0.13 -23.22 12.18
N VAL A 135 -0.80 -23.08 11.04
CA VAL A 135 -2.24 -23.29 10.90
C VAL A 135 -2.50 -24.61 10.20
N THR A 136 -3.37 -25.42 10.81
CA THR A 136 -4.00 -26.60 10.18
C THR A 136 -5.50 -26.38 10.21
N GLY A 137 -6.19 -26.63 9.10
CA GLY A 137 -7.63 -26.42 9.00
C GLY A 137 -8.16 -26.76 7.61
N TYR A 138 -9.34 -26.27 7.27
CA TYR A 138 -10.08 -26.69 6.08
C TYR A 138 -10.37 -25.52 5.13
N ILE A 139 -10.22 -25.77 3.83
CA ILE A 139 -10.57 -24.83 2.75
C ILE A 139 -11.56 -25.53 1.82
N GLY A 140 -12.66 -24.87 1.47
CA GLY A 140 -13.65 -25.45 0.57
C GLY A 140 -13.07 -25.65 -0.84
N GLU A 141 -13.49 -26.71 -1.51
CA GLU A 141 -12.99 -27.12 -2.84
C GLU A 141 -12.97 -26.00 -3.87
N LYS A 142 -14.02 -25.16 -3.91
CA LYS A 142 -14.10 -24.02 -4.82
C LYS A 142 -12.99 -22.96 -4.64
N ASN A 143 -12.32 -22.98 -3.49
CA ASN A 143 -11.28 -22.01 -3.13
C ASN A 143 -9.86 -22.60 -3.19
N LEU A 144 -9.70 -23.84 -3.67
CA LEU A 144 -8.41 -24.52 -3.72
C LEU A 144 -8.23 -25.26 -5.05
N LEU A 145 -7.15 -24.95 -5.74
CA LEU A 145 -6.72 -25.59 -6.98
C LEU A 145 -5.69 -26.67 -6.64
N VAL A 146 -5.86 -27.89 -7.16
CA VAL A 146 -5.06 -29.08 -6.79
C VAL A 146 -4.59 -29.83 -8.04
N ASP A 147 -3.79 -30.88 -7.83
CA ASP A 147 -3.31 -31.79 -8.87
C ASP A 147 -2.60 -31.10 -10.05
N LYS A 148 -2.95 -31.46 -11.29
CA LYS A 148 -2.28 -31.06 -12.53
C LYS A 148 -2.30 -29.55 -12.79
N GLU A 149 -3.20 -28.82 -12.13
CA GLU A 149 -3.33 -27.37 -12.30
C GLU A 149 -2.31 -26.57 -11.50
N VAL A 150 -1.67 -27.19 -10.49
CA VAL A 150 -0.78 -26.51 -9.54
C VAL A 150 0.51 -26.02 -10.20
N GLU A 151 1.21 -26.90 -10.92
CA GLU A 151 2.49 -26.57 -11.56
C GLU A 151 2.37 -25.42 -12.57
N PRO A 152 1.42 -25.45 -13.53
CA PRO A 152 1.23 -24.36 -14.47
C PRO A 152 0.91 -23.04 -13.78
N PHE A 153 0.12 -23.08 -12.70
CA PHE A 153 -0.24 -21.88 -11.94
C PHE A 153 0.98 -21.26 -11.24
N LEU A 154 1.81 -22.10 -10.60
CA LEU A 154 3.03 -21.65 -9.91
C LEU A 154 4.04 -21.02 -10.89
N LEU A 155 4.24 -21.64 -12.05
CA LEU A 155 5.14 -21.13 -13.09
C LEU A 155 4.62 -19.80 -13.67
N LYS A 156 3.33 -19.72 -14.01
CA LYS A 156 2.70 -18.51 -14.55
C LYS A 156 2.82 -17.32 -13.60
N ASN A 157 2.62 -17.55 -12.31
CA ASN A 157 2.72 -16.51 -11.27
C ASN A 157 4.15 -16.31 -10.73
N LYS A 158 5.16 -16.95 -11.33
CA LYS A 158 6.58 -16.79 -10.99
C LYS A 158 6.92 -17.23 -9.56
N ASN A 159 6.13 -18.13 -8.98
CA ASN A 159 6.33 -18.68 -7.64
C ASN A 159 7.38 -19.80 -7.59
N VAL A 160 7.81 -20.33 -8.75
CA VAL A 160 8.91 -21.30 -8.80
C VAL A 160 10.21 -20.54 -9.03
N THR A 161 11.20 -20.73 -8.15
CA THR A 161 12.48 -20.01 -8.24
C THR A 161 13.66 -20.96 -8.45
N ALA A 162 14.69 -20.45 -9.11
CA ALA A 162 15.98 -21.11 -9.28
C ALA A 162 17.03 -20.35 -8.47
N SER A 163 17.68 -21.04 -7.53
CA SER A 163 18.82 -20.51 -6.78
C SER A 163 20.14 -21.16 -7.20
N PHE A 164 21.20 -20.36 -7.26
CA PHE A 164 22.49 -20.73 -7.86
C PHE A 164 23.60 -20.77 -6.80
N HIS A 165 23.97 -21.95 -6.31
CA HIS A 165 24.95 -22.06 -5.22
C HIS A 165 26.36 -22.49 -5.67
N LYS A 166 26.48 -23.12 -6.85
CA LYS A 166 27.77 -23.64 -7.34
C LYS A 166 28.67 -22.56 -7.96
N GLY A 167 28.09 -21.47 -8.47
CA GLY A 167 28.83 -20.40 -9.16
C GLY A 167 27.91 -19.60 -10.08
N ASN A 168 28.49 -18.61 -10.76
CA ASN A 168 27.79 -17.88 -11.81
C ASN A 168 27.48 -18.83 -12.97
N THR A 169 26.26 -18.78 -13.50
CA THR A 169 25.79 -19.70 -14.54
C THR A 169 25.37 -18.93 -15.78
N ASN A 170 25.83 -19.38 -16.95
CA ASN A 170 25.51 -18.76 -18.22
C ASN A 170 24.05 -19.04 -18.62
N LEU A 171 23.32 -17.97 -18.90
CA LEU A 171 21.96 -17.99 -19.41
C LEU A 171 22.02 -18.10 -20.94
N ARG A 172 21.37 -19.11 -21.53
CA ARG A 172 21.45 -19.38 -22.98
C ARG A 172 20.16 -19.08 -23.72
N ASN A 173 20.23 -18.68 -24.98
CA ASN A 173 19.04 -18.34 -25.78
C ASN A 173 18.16 -19.53 -26.18
N SER A 174 18.60 -20.78 -25.97
CA SER A 174 17.82 -21.97 -26.34
C SER A 174 18.05 -23.16 -25.42
N GLU A 175 17.20 -24.17 -25.55
CA GLU A 175 17.34 -25.45 -24.87
C GLU A 175 18.57 -26.27 -25.32
N ARG A 176 19.41 -25.81 -26.25
CA ARG A 176 20.64 -26.52 -26.65
C ARG A 176 21.81 -26.17 -25.73
N SER A 177 22.63 -27.15 -25.36
CA SER A 177 23.76 -26.96 -24.41
C SER A 177 24.85 -26.03 -24.92
N LYS A 178 24.99 -25.89 -26.25
CA LYS A 178 26.01 -25.05 -26.91
C LYS A 178 25.45 -23.75 -27.53
N SER A 179 24.23 -23.32 -27.19
CA SER A 179 23.67 -22.12 -27.81
C SER A 179 24.20 -20.83 -27.20
N THR A 180 24.00 -19.71 -27.90
CA THR A 180 24.53 -18.40 -27.55
C THR A 180 24.20 -18.01 -26.11
N VAL A 181 25.21 -17.54 -25.38
CA VAL A 181 25.06 -16.99 -24.04
C VAL A 181 24.49 -15.58 -24.17
N ILE A 182 23.38 -15.31 -23.51
CA ILE A 182 22.65 -14.03 -23.54
C ILE A 182 22.66 -13.32 -22.19
N GLY A 183 23.27 -13.93 -21.17
CA GLY A 183 23.42 -13.32 -19.87
C GLY A 183 24.06 -14.27 -18.86
N VAL A 184 24.18 -13.79 -17.62
CA VAL A 184 24.73 -14.54 -16.49
C VAL A 184 23.78 -14.43 -15.31
N CYS A 185 23.43 -15.56 -14.70
CA CYS A 185 22.78 -15.67 -13.41
C CYS A 185 23.85 -15.74 -12.32
N TYR A 186 23.77 -14.85 -11.33
CA TYR A 186 24.81 -14.73 -10.31
C TYR A 186 24.65 -15.75 -9.19
N LYS A 187 25.78 -16.17 -8.61
CA LYS A 187 25.80 -17.00 -7.41
C LYS A 187 25.00 -16.34 -6.28
N ASN A 188 24.32 -17.15 -5.47
CA ASN A 188 23.49 -16.76 -4.33
C ASN A 188 22.32 -15.82 -4.69
N SER A 189 21.97 -15.72 -5.98
CA SER A 189 20.77 -15.01 -6.44
C SER A 189 19.65 -16.01 -6.72
N GLU A 190 18.41 -15.55 -6.58
CA GLU A 190 17.21 -16.29 -6.94
C GLU A 190 16.53 -15.63 -8.14
N TYR A 191 16.09 -16.45 -9.09
CA TYR A 191 15.40 -15.96 -10.29
C TYR A 191 14.15 -16.80 -10.57
N PRO A 192 13.06 -16.21 -11.06
CA PRO A 192 11.86 -16.97 -11.43
C PRO A 192 12.09 -17.96 -12.58
N ILE A 193 11.52 -19.16 -12.45
CA ILE A 193 11.40 -20.15 -13.52
C ILE A 193 10.07 -19.93 -14.24
N VAL A 194 10.15 -19.76 -15.56
CA VAL A 194 8.99 -19.53 -16.44
C VAL A 194 8.39 -20.85 -16.92
N LYS A 195 9.26 -21.81 -17.29
CA LYS A 195 8.86 -23.17 -17.69
C LYS A 195 10.04 -24.13 -17.62
N PHE A 196 9.74 -25.42 -17.71
CA PHE A 196 10.73 -26.49 -17.89
C PHE A 196 10.74 -26.99 -19.35
N SER A 197 11.87 -27.56 -19.78
CA SER A 197 11.91 -28.34 -21.02
C SER A 197 11.03 -29.59 -20.90
N LYS A 198 10.62 -30.19 -22.03
CA LYS A 198 9.77 -31.40 -22.04
C LYS A 198 10.34 -32.55 -21.18
N ASP A 199 11.67 -32.65 -21.12
CA ASP A 199 12.40 -33.67 -20.35
C ASP A 199 12.83 -33.21 -18.94
N TYR A 200 12.45 -32.00 -18.53
CA TYR A 200 12.80 -31.37 -17.25
C TYR A 200 14.32 -31.25 -16.98
N LYS A 201 15.17 -31.40 -18.01
CA LYS A 201 16.62 -31.22 -17.85
C LYS A 201 17.05 -29.76 -17.86
N LYS A 202 16.19 -28.87 -18.40
CA LYS A 202 16.42 -27.43 -18.47
C LYS A 202 15.25 -26.63 -17.92
N ALA A 203 15.59 -25.46 -17.39
CA ALA A 203 14.65 -24.49 -16.87
C ALA A 203 14.85 -23.15 -17.61
N GLU A 204 13.76 -22.52 -18.00
CA GLU A 204 13.76 -21.17 -18.57
C GLU A 204 13.65 -20.16 -17.42
N ILE A 205 14.66 -19.33 -17.25
CA ILE A 205 14.83 -18.37 -16.17
C ILE A 205 14.56 -16.96 -16.68
N LYS A 206 13.69 -16.24 -15.98
CA LYS A 206 13.48 -14.80 -16.19
C LYS A 206 14.49 -14.02 -15.36
N ARG A 207 15.55 -13.52 -16.01
CA ARG A 207 16.62 -12.74 -15.34
C ARG A 207 16.22 -11.29 -15.15
N SER A 208 15.58 -10.70 -16.15
CA SER A 208 15.03 -9.34 -16.12
C SER A 208 13.72 -9.28 -16.89
N GLU A 209 13.11 -8.10 -17.01
CA GLU A 209 11.88 -7.94 -17.81
C GLU A 209 12.07 -8.33 -19.28
N THR A 210 13.25 -8.05 -19.83
CA THR A 210 13.59 -8.22 -21.25
C THR A 210 14.49 -9.44 -21.52
N VAL A 211 15.06 -10.06 -20.48
CA VAL A 211 16.01 -11.17 -20.64
C VAL A 211 15.49 -12.43 -19.97
N THR A 212 15.17 -13.41 -20.81
CA THR A 212 14.77 -14.77 -20.42
C THR A 212 15.64 -15.77 -21.17
N GLY A 213 16.08 -16.83 -20.51
CA GLY A 213 16.87 -17.87 -21.18
C GLY A 213 17.02 -19.14 -20.37
N TRP A 214 17.78 -20.09 -20.88
CA TRP A 214 17.79 -21.47 -20.41
C TRP A 214 19.05 -21.80 -19.61
N VAL A 215 18.87 -22.56 -18.52
CA VAL A 215 19.93 -23.12 -17.68
C VAL A 215 19.69 -24.62 -17.43
N SER A 216 20.73 -25.35 -17.05
CA SER A 216 20.57 -26.77 -16.68
C SER A 216 20.00 -26.89 -15.28
N VAL A 217 19.00 -27.77 -15.09
CA VAL A 217 18.43 -28.05 -13.77
C VAL A 217 19.48 -28.61 -12.79
N LYS A 218 20.55 -29.24 -13.29
CA LYS A 218 21.65 -29.75 -12.46
C LYS A 218 22.38 -28.63 -11.70
N GLU A 219 22.41 -27.42 -12.26
CA GLU A 219 23.16 -26.27 -11.77
C GLU A 219 22.38 -25.43 -10.76
N ILE A 220 21.05 -25.58 -10.72
CA ILE A 220 20.14 -24.81 -9.87
C ILE A 220 19.53 -25.64 -8.74
N ASN A 221 19.09 -24.99 -7.69
CA ASN A 221 18.12 -25.56 -6.75
C ASN A 221 16.75 -24.94 -7.03
N ILE A 222 15.70 -25.77 -6.95
CA ILE A 222 14.33 -25.33 -7.25
C ILE A 222 13.59 -25.05 -5.95
N GLY A 223 13.12 -23.82 -5.80
CA GLY A 223 12.29 -23.35 -4.70
C GLY A 223 10.84 -23.12 -5.13
N ILE A 224 9.93 -23.14 -4.16
CA ILE A 224 8.55 -22.65 -4.33
C ILE A 224 8.35 -21.55 -3.30
N GLU A 225 8.12 -20.34 -3.78
CA GLU A 225 7.83 -19.17 -2.98
C GLU A 225 6.32 -19.09 -2.70
N SER A 226 5.95 -19.08 -1.43
CA SER A 226 4.56 -19.03 -0.99
C SER A 226 4.44 -18.33 0.36
N HIS A 227 3.33 -17.60 0.56
CA HIS A 227 3.02 -17.05 1.87
C HIS A 227 2.50 -18.14 2.80
N LYS A 228 2.87 -18.05 4.09
CA LYS A 228 2.38 -18.96 5.12
C LYS A 228 1.05 -18.45 5.67
N ALA A 229 0.17 -19.38 6.05
CA ALA A 229 -1.06 -19.02 6.74
C ALA A 229 -0.77 -18.36 8.10
N MET A 230 -1.61 -17.40 8.45
CA MET A 230 -1.58 -16.64 9.68
C MET A 230 -2.72 -17.08 10.60
N THR A 231 -2.47 -17.11 11.90
CA THR A 231 -3.55 -17.29 12.88
C THR A 231 -4.47 -16.09 12.87
N THR A 232 -5.70 -16.24 13.37
CA THR A 232 -6.66 -15.13 13.49
C THR A 232 -6.10 -13.93 14.26
N LYS A 233 -5.28 -14.17 15.31
CA LYS A 233 -4.60 -13.12 16.07
C LYS A 233 -3.58 -12.37 15.20
N ALA A 234 -2.66 -13.09 14.57
CA ALA A 234 -1.63 -12.50 13.73
C ALA A 234 -2.22 -11.74 12.53
N TYR A 235 -3.31 -12.24 11.94
CA TYR A 235 -4.00 -11.55 10.85
C TYR A 235 -4.61 -10.21 11.29
N LYS A 236 -5.25 -10.15 12.47
CA LYS A 236 -5.78 -8.89 13.01
C LYS A 236 -4.67 -7.86 13.23
N GLU A 237 -3.52 -8.28 13.75
CA GLU A 237 -2.34 -7.42 13.93
C GLU A 237 -1.77 -6.94 12.58
N TYR A 238 -1.69 -7.82 11.58
CA TYR A 238 -1.27 -7.49 10.22
C TYR A 238 -2.15 -6.41 9.59
N ILE A 239 -3.48 -6.60 9.60
CA ILE A 239 -4.42 -5.64 9.03
C ILE A 239 -4.37 -4.30 9.78
N ALA A 240 -4.21 -4.31 11.10
CA ALA A 240 -4.05 -3.07 11.87
C ALA A 240 -2.75 -2.34 11.49
N ALA A 241 -1.66 -3.08 11.27
CA ALA A 241 -0.37 -2.51 10.86
C ALA A 241 -0.40 -1.99 9.42
N GLU A 242 -1.03 -2.70 8.47
CA GLU A 242 -1.21 -2.21 7.09
C GLU A 242 -2.05 -0.94 7.04
N LYS A 243 -3.20 -0.92 7.73
CA LYS A 243 -4.02 0.29 7.83
C LYS A 243 -3.24 1.47 8.41
N LYS A 244 -2.41 1.20 9.42
CA LYS A 244 -1.53 2.23 10.00
C LYS A 244 -0.49 2.72 8.99
N LYS A 245 0.16 1.83 8.24
CA LYS A 245 1.15 2.20 7.20
C LYS A 245 0.51 2.95 6.04
N GLU A 246 -0.66 2.51 5.57
CA GLU A 246 -1.42 3.18 4.52
C GLU A 246 -1.85 4.57 4.98
N GLN A 247 -2.37 4.70 6.20
CA GLN A 247 -2.69 5.99 6.80
C GLN A 247 -1.44 6.86 6.94
N GLU A 248 -0.31 6.33 7.37
CA GLU A 248 0.95 7.08 7.49
C GLU A 248 1.50 7.53 6.13
N ALA A 249 1.40 6.69 5.11
CA ALA A 249 1.82 7.00 3.74
C ALA A 249 0.88 8.04 3.09
N LEU A 250 -0.42 7.92 3.32
CA LEU A 250 -1.43 8.88 2.87
C LEU A 250 -1.26 10.21 3.61
N ASP A 251 -0.99 10.19 4.92
CA ASP A 251 -0.62 11.36 5.72
C ASP A 251 0.68 11.99 5.21
N GLN A 252 1.67 11.21 4.81
CA GLN A 252 2.95 11.70 4.29
C GLN A 252 2.81 12.29 2.88
N ALA A 253 2.02 11.64 2.01
CA ALA A 253 1.68 12.15 0.68
C ALA A 253 0.84 13.42 0.78
N LEU A 254 -0.11 13.47 1.72
CA LEU A 254 -0.91 14.64 2.04
C LEU A 254 -0.04 15.77 2.60
N LYS A 255 0.90 15.48 3.51
CA LYS A 255 1.91 16.46 3.98
C LYS A 255 2.76 17.01 2.83
N GLN A 256 3.21 16.15 1.92
CA GLN A 256 3.97 16.59 0.75
C GLN A 256 3.13 17.43 -0.21
N ALA A 257 1.87 17.07 -0.44
CA ALA A 257 0.94 17.82 -1.27
C ALA A 257 0.53 19.17 -0.65
N ILE A 258 0.31 19.21 0.67
CA ILE A 258 0.05 20.45 1.42
C ILE A 258 1.28 21.36 1.37
N ASN A 259 2.46 20.84 1.70
CA ASN A 259 3.71 21.61 1.72
C ASN A 259 4.12 22.10 0.32
N ALA A 260 3.76 21.37 -0.74
CA ALA A 260 4.02 21.78 -2.12
C ALA A 260 2.97 22.76 -2.68
N SER A 261 1.75 22.81 -2.11
CA SER A 261 0.63 23.56 -2.69
C SER A 261 0.33 24.89 -2.00
N VAL A 262 0.79 25.12 -0.77
CA VAL A 262 0.73 26.42 -0.11
C VAL A 262 2.02 27.17 -0.44
N GLY A 263 2.03 27.97 -1.52
CA GLY A 263 3.22 28.77 -1.86
C GLY A 263 3.72 29.58 -0.65
N THR A 264 5.04 29.64 -0.47
CA THR A 264 5.69 30.23 0.70
C THR A 264 5.21 31.66 0.93
N THR A 265 4.78 32.00 2.14
CA THR A 265 4.40 33.37 2.53
C THR A 265 5.61 34.30 2.65
N GLY A 266 6.83 33.76 2.58
CA GLY A 266 8.07 34.46 2.92
C GLY A 266 8.33 34.52 4.43
N ASN A 267 7.35 34.10 5.26
CA ASN A 267 7.46 34.00 6.70
C ASN A 267 7.46 32.53 7.12
N SER A 268 8.64 32.02 7.50
CA SER A 268 8.84 30.61 7.85
C SER A 268 7.98 30.14 9.02
N LEU A 269 7.62 31.02 9.97
CA LEU A 269 6.77 30.66 11.11
C LEU A 269 5.30 30.47 10.68
N VAL A 270 4.84 31.30 9.75
CA VAL A 270 3.49 31.22 9.18
C VAL A 270 3.38 29.97 8.34
N ASP A 271 4.36 29.72 7.46
CA ASP A 271 4.40 28.53 6.62
C ASP A 271 4.44 27.23 7.47
N ALA A 272 5.25 27.20 8.52
CA ALA A 272 5.30 26.07 9.47
C ALA A 272 3.97 25.88 10.21
N SER A 273 3.32 26.97 10.63
CA SER A 273 2.02 26.93 11.32
C SER A 273 0.92 26.43 10.39
N ILE A 274 0.83 26.95 9.15
CA ILE A 274 -0.16 26.49 8.16
C ILE A 274 0.01 24.99 7.91
N SER A 275 1.25 24.54 7.68
CA SER A 275 1.56 23.14 7.40
C SER A 275 1.13 22.21 8.55
N LEU A 276 1.37 22.63 9.79
CA LEU A 276 0.99 21.87 10.97
C LEU A 276 -0.52 21.81 11.17
N ILE A 277 -1.20 22.94 10.98
CA ILE A 277 -2.66 23.04 11.09
C ILE A 277 -3.33 22.22 9.99
N SER A 278 -2.91 22.33 8.73
CA SER A 278 -3.49 21.57 7.61
C SER A 278 -3.53 20.07 7.89
N ARG A 279 -2.48 19.54 8.53
CA ARG A 279 -2.37 18.12 8.88
C ARG A 279 -3.27 17.71 10.04
N ASN A 280 -3.54 18.63 10.96
CA ASN A 280 -4.40 18.35 12.11
C ASN A 280 -5.89 18.54 11.79
N GLU A 281 -6.21 19.29 10.74
CA GLU A 281 -7.56 19.44 10.20
C GLU A 281 -7.82 18.40 9.09
N SER A 282 -8.46 18.78 7.98
CA SER A 282 -8.82 17.81 6.93
C SER A 282 -7.79 17.69 5.81
N GLY A 283 -7.13 18.79 5.44
CA GLY A 283 -6.30 18.88 4.23
C GLY A 283 -7.08 18.77 2.91
N ASP A 284 -8.38 18.45 2.93
CA ASP A 284 -9.23 18.31 1.75
C ASP A 284 -9.91 19.63 1.38
N PHE A 285 -9.48 20.23 0.26
CA PHE A 285 -10.05 21.46 -0.26
C PHE A 285 -11.53 21.35 -0.61
N ARG A 286 -12.07 20.14 -0.78
CA ARG A 286 -13.49 19.90 -1.10
C ARG A 286 -14.30 19.55 0.15
N ALA A 287 -13.71 19.55 1.34
CA ALA A 287 -14.43 19.17 2.54
C ALA A 287 -15.61 20.11 2.78
N ALA A 288 -16.81 19.54 2.93
CA ALA A 288 -17.99 20.27 3.37
C ALA A 288 -18.94 19.31 4.06
N ARG A 289 -19.45 19.71 5.22
CA ARG A 289 -20.41 18.92 5.99
C ARG A 289 -21.29 19.82 6.86
N ASN A 290 -22.51 19.36 7.11
CA ASN A 290 -23.32 19.89 8.20
C ASN A 290 -22.68 19.56 9.56
N LYS A 291 -23.20 20.21 10.61
CA LYS A 291 -22.85 19.95 12.00
C LYS A 291 -22.93 18.46 12.34
N LEU A 292 -22.03 18.01 13.20
CA LEU A 292 -22.07 16.67 13.77
C LEU A 292 -22.59 16.71 15.20
N SER A 293 -23.42 15.74 15.59
CA SER A 293 -23.99 15.66 16.94
C SER A 293 -22.92 15.62 18.05
N ARG A 294 -21.76 15.02 17.75
CA ARG A 294 -20.61 14.95 18.66
C ARG A 294 -19.92 16.30 18.92
N PHE A 295 -20.20 17.32 18.11
CA PHE A 295 -19.61 18.66 18.21
C PHE A 295 -20.71 19.67 18.53
N ALA A 296 -21.11 19.75 19.80
CA ALA A 296 -22.22 20.61 20.24
C ALA A 296 -22.04 22.11 19.91
N GLY A 297 -20.79 22.56 19.74
CA GLY A 297 -20.47 23.93 19.30
C GLY A 297 -20.78 24.20 17.82
N GLU A 298 -20.96 23.16 17.00
CA GLU A 298 -21.32 23.31 15.59
C GLU A 298 -22.82 23.46 15.40
N LYS A 299 -23.23 24.58 14.82
CA LYS A 299 -24.61 25.04 14.61
C LYS A 299 -25.06 24.91 13.15
N THR A 300 -24.12 25.00 12.20
CA THR A 300 -24.41 25.02 10.75
C THR A 300 -23.41 24.15 9.95
N ILE A 301 -22.59 24.75 9.09
CA ILE A 301 -21.66 24.09 8.16
C ILE A 301 -20.18 24.23 8.57
N THR A 302 -19.37 23.23 8.24
CA THR A 302 -17.91 23.25 8.28
C THR A 302 -17.36 22.96 6.88
N VAL A 303 -16.42 23.79 6.40
CA VAL A 303 -15.91 23.77 5.02
C VAL A 303 -14.39 23.88 4.90
N GLY A 304 -13.88 23.37 3.79
CA GLY A 304 -12.52 23.56 3.30
C GLY A 304 -11.45 22.76 4.04
N ALA A 305 -10.23 22.82 3.49
CA ALA A 305 -9.08 22.03 3.95
C ALA A 305 -8.73 22.29 5.42
N TRP A 306 -8.98 23.50 5.91
CA TRP A 306 -8.70 23.93 7.29
C TRP A 306 -9.94 24.02 8.20
N GLN A 307 -11.08 23.48 7.75
CA GLN A 307 -12.31 23.35 8.56
C GLN A 307 -12.83 24.70 9.10
N TRP A 308 -12.99 25.70 8.22
CA TRP A 308 -13.70 26.93 8.60
C TRP A 308 -15.15 26.58 8.93
N TYR A 309 -15.62 27.07 10.07
CA TYR A 309 -16.93 26.75 10.62
C TYR A 309 -17.80 28.00 10.68
N GLY A 310 -19.10 27.81 10.44
CA GLY A 310 -20.11 28.83 10.69
C GLY A 310 -19.97 30.08 9.83
N GLU A 311 -19.91 31.26 10.46
CA GLU A 311 -19.81 32.52 9.71
C GLU A 311 -18.51 32.63 8.91
N ARG A 312 -17.43 32.00 9.39
CA ARG A 312 -16.18 31.95 8.61
C ARG A 312 -16.33 31.10 7.35
N ALA A 313 -17.11 30.02 7.42
CA ALA A 313 -17.45 29.22 6.25
C ALA A 313 -18.29 30.03 5.23
N HIS A 314 -19.27 30.78 5.73
CA HIS A 314 -20.12 31.65 4.93
C HIS A 314 -19.31 32.70 4.18
N ASN A 315 -18.46 33.45 4.89
CA ASN A 315 -17.61 34.48 4.28
C ASN A 315 -16.62 33.91 3.27
N LEU A 316 -16.06 32.73 3.52
CA LEU A 316 -15.21 32.05 2.55
C LEU A 316 -15.97 31.75 1.24
N LEU A 317 -17.22 31.27 1.32
CA LEU A 317 -18.03 30.99 0.14
C LEU A 317 -18.42 32.27 -0.61
N LYS A 318 -18.66 33.38 0.10
CA LYS A 318 -18.84 34.71 -0.51
C LYS A 318 -17.61 35.13 -1.30
N GLU A 319 -16.41 34.99 -0.74
CA GLU A 319 -15.16 35.30 -1.44
C GLU A 319 -14.96 34.42 -2.68
N ILE A 320 -15.30 33.13 -2.60
CA ILE A 320 -15.21 32.19 -3.74
C ILE A 320 -16.17 32.61 -4.86
N TYR A 321 -17.41 32.96 -4.52
CA TYR A 321 -18.38 33.44 -5.48
C TYR A 321 -17.95 34.77 -6.11
N ALA A 322 -17.42 35.70 -5.30
CA ALA A 322 -16.97 37.00 -5.77
C ALA A 322 -15.76 36.93 -6.73
N ALA A 323 -14.91 35.90 -6.60
CA ALA A 323 -13.73 35.72 -7.44
C ALA A 323 -14.07 35.47 -8.92
N ASP A 324 -15.19 34.79 -9.21
CA ASP A 324 -15.73 34.62 -10.57
C ASP A 324 -17.20 34.18 -10.47
N LYS A 325 -18.10 35.16 -10.56
CA LYS A 325 -19.54 34.97 -10.34
C LYS A 325 -20.15 33.99 -11.33
N ASP A 326 -19.76 34.08 -12.60
CA ASP A 326 -20.30 33.26 -13.68
C ASP A 326 -19.85 31.80 -13.53
N LYS A 327 -18.57 31.55 -13.28
CA LYS A 327 -18.09 30.18 -13.04
C LYS A 327 -18.68 29.59 -11.78
N ALA A 328 -18.75 30.35 -10.69
CA ALA A 328 -19.33 29.89 -9.43
C ALA A 328 -20.82 29.56 -9.59
N PHE A 329 -21.60 30.43 -10.24
CA PHE A 329 -23.01 30.18 -10.55
C PHE A 329 -23.18 28.92 -11.41
N ASN A 330 -22.38 28.76 -12.47
CA ASN A 330 -22.47 27.59 -13.34
C ASN A 330 -22.08 26.28 -12.63
N LEU A 331 -21.11 26.31 -11.72
CA LEU A 331 -20.75 25.18 -10.86
C LEU A 331 -21.90 24.80 -9.92
N ALA A 332 -22.48 25.77 -9.22
CA ALA A 332 -23.65 25.52 -8.36
C ALA A 332 -24.83 24.96 -9.17
N LYS A 333 -25.10 25.56 -10.34
CA LYS A 333 -26.16 25.12 -11.28
C LYS A 333 -25.94 23.70 -11.78
N SER A 334 -24.70 23.22 -11.94
CA SER A 334 -24.40 21.87 -12.43
C SER A 334 -24.89 20.74 -11.54
N VAL A 335 -25.14 21.01 -10.26
CA VAL A 335 -25.58 20.03 -9.26
C VAL A 335 -27.11 19.81 -9.29
N TYR A 336 -27.86 20.77 -9.84
CA TYR A 336 -29.31 20.69 -9.94
C TYR A 336 -29.73 20.14 -11.31
N TYR A 337 -30.84 19.41 -11.35
CA TYR A 337 -31.41 18.80 -12.56
C TYR A 337 -32.89 19.19 -12.74
N GLY A 338 -33.42 19.05 -13.95
CA GLY A 338 -34.82 19.33 -14.29
C GLY A 338 -35.14 20.80 -14.57
N LYS A 339 -36.43 21.09 -14.79
CA LYS A 339 -36.93 22.40 -15.25
C LYS A 339 -36.63 23.57 -14.28
N LYS A 340 -36.51 23.29 -12.97
CA LYS A 340 -36.20 24.30 -11.92
C LYS A 340 -34.72 24.41 -11.57
N ARG A 341 -33.82 23.81 -12.36
CA ARG A 341 -32.37 23.80 -12.13
C ARG A 341 -31.80 25.20 -11.90
N GLU A 342 -32.13 26.14 -12.77
CA GLU A 342 -31.59 27.50 -12.70
C GLU A 342 -32.15 28.29 -11.52
N GLU A 343 -33.45 28.18 -11.27
CA GLU A 343 -34.12 28.82 -10.13
C GLU A 343 -33.52 28.35 -8.79
N ASN A 344 -33.30 27.03 -8.64
CA ASN A 344 -32.68 26.47 -7.44
C ASN A 344 -31.24 26.96 -7.24
N ALA A 345 -30.47 27.06 -8.32
CA ALA A 345 -29.12 27.59 -8.26
C ALA A 345 -29.11 29.08 -7.86
N LYS A 346 -30.03 29.89 -8.41
CA LYS A 346 -30.19 31.30 -8.04
C LYS A 346 -30.53 31.46 -6.56
N LYS A 347 -31.47 30.66 -6.04
CA LYS A 347 -31.83 30.66 -4.61
C LYS A 347 -30.64 30.33 -3.72
N PHE A 348 -29.88 29.30 -4.09
CA PHE A 348 -28.71 28.89 -3.32
C PHE A 348 -27.58 29.93 -3.34
N ILE A 349 -27.31 30.55 -4.49
CA ILE A 349 -26.33 31.64 -4.58
C ILE A 349 -26.79 32.86 -3.81
N ALA A 350 -28.07 33.24 -3.88
CA ALA A 350 -28.63 34.35 -3.12
C ALA A 350 -28.40 34.15 -1.62
N ASP A 351 -28.59 32.93 -1.12
CA ASP A 351 -28.29 32.55 0.26
C ASP A 351 -26.79 32.61 0.60
N ILE A 352 -25.88 32.14 -0.27
CA ILE A 352 -24.43 32.31 -0.06
C ILE A 352 -24.04 33.79 0.03
N THR A 353 -24.69 34.64 -0.75
CA THR A 353 -24.37 36.07 -0.80
C THR A 353 -25.17 36.91 0.19
N SER A 354 -26.04 36.30 0.99
CA SER A 354 -26.93 37.05 1.88
C SER A 354 -26.17 37.67 3.05
N SER A 355 -26.75 38.69 3.67
CA SER A 355 -26.26 39.25 4.92
C SER A 355 -26.63 38.40 6.14
N ASP A 356 -27.31 37.26 5.96
CA ASP A 356 -27.76 36.44 7.08
C ASP A 356 -26.58 35.78 7.78
N ASN A 357 -26.64 35.76 9.11
CA ASN A 357 -25.67 35.01 9.90
C ASN A 357 -26.11 33.55 10.00
N TRP A 358 -25.45 32.67 9.25
CA TRP A 358 -25.77 31.23 9.21
C TRP A 358 -25.65 30.52 10.56
N GLU A 359 -24.82 31.01 11.49
CA GLU A 359 -24.75 30.47 12.84
C GLU A 359 -25.97 30.86 13.69
N SER A 360 -26.39 32.13 13.61
CA SER A 360 -27.54 32.64 14.34
C SER A 360 -28.84 31.98 13.88
N THR A 361 -28.99 31.80 12.56
CA THR A 361 -30.15 31.13 11.96
C THR A 361 -30.08 29.61 12.03
N LYS A 362 -28.96 29.04 12.50
CA LYS A 362 -28.69 27.59 12.54
C LYS A 362 -28.96 26.93 11.18
N ARG A 363 -28.52 27.60 10.10
CA ARG A 363 -28.82 27.21 8.72
C ARG A 363 -28.44 25.75 8.48
N LYS A 364 -29.37 24.98 7.91
CA LYS A 364 -29.17 23.58 7.51
C LYS A 364 -29.01 23.51 5.99
N PHE A 365 -28.06 22.70 5.54
CA PHE A 365 -27.82 22.46 4.12
C PHE A 365 -28.39 21.11 3.71
N THR A 366 -29.08 21.07 2.59
CA THR A 366 -29.46 19.83 1.90
C THR A 366 -28.23 19.15 1.28
N ASP A 367 -28.33 17.86 0.95
CA ASP A 367 -27.22 17.13 0.31
C ASP A 367 -26.81 17.74 -1.04
N LYS A 368 -27.77 18.30 -1.78
CA LYS A 368 -27.50 19.01 -3.04
C LYS A 368 -26.73 20.31 -2.79
N GLU A 369 -27.12 21.10 -1.80
CA GLU A 369 -26.40 22.32 -1.44
C GLU A 369 -24.99 22.01 -0.92
N ILE A 370 -24.83 20.97 -0.10
CA ILE A 370 -23.50 20.48 0.30
C ILE A 370 -22.67 20.11 -0.93
N THR A 371 -23.26 19.40 -1.90
CA THR A 371 -22.56 19.04 -3.15
C THR A 371 -22.15 20.28 -3.95
N ALA A 372 -23.01 21.31 -4.02
CA ALA A 372 -22.68 22.59 -4.63
C ALA A 372 -21.54 23.32 -3.88
N VAL A 373 -21.57 23.34 -2.54
CA VAL A 373 -20.46 23.86 -1.71
C VAL A 373 -19.16 23.13 -2.03
N LYS A 374 -19.15 21.80 -2.08
CA LYS A 374 -17.96 21.00 -2.44
C LYS A 374 -17.42 21.35 -3.83
N ALA A 375 -18.31 21.58 -4.81
CA ALA A 375 -17.93 21.99 -6.15
C ALA A 375 -17.29 23.38 -6.18
N LEU A 376 -17.86 24.35 -5.44
CA LEU A 376 -17.32 25.70 -5.31
C LEU A 376 -15.93 25.68 -4.64
N LEU A 377 -15.80 24.99 -3.50
CA LEU A 377 -14.55 24.89 -2.75
C LEU A 377 -13.44 24.20 -3.55
N GLY A 378 -13.79 23.16 -4.31
CA GLY A 378 -12.85 22.40 -5.14
C GLY A 378 -12.47 23.06 -6.46
N SER A 379 -13.11 24.18 -6.83
CA SER A 379 -12.76 24.93 -8.04
C SER A 379 -11.38 25.59 -7.91
N GLY A 380 -10.78 25.99 -9.03
CA GLY A 380 -9.49 26.70 -9.02
C GLY A 380 -9.53 27.96 -8.13
N ASN A 381 -10.62 28.74 -8.23
CA ASN A 381 -10.84 29.91 -7.39
C ASN A 381 -11.12 29.52 -5.93
N GLY A 382 -11.89 28.45 -5.71
CA GLY A 382 -12.15 27.87 -4.39
C GLY A 382 -10.86 27.53 -3.63
N VAL A 383 -9.94 26.87 -4.30
CA VAL A 383 -8.62 26.51 -3.76
C VAL A 383 -7.77 27.76 -3.52
N ALA A 384 -7.78 28.73 -4.44
CA ALA A 384 -7.02 29.98 -4.30
C ALA A 384 -7.49 30.82 -3.11
N VAL A 385 -8.80 30.98 -2.94
CA VAL A 385 -9.41 31.72 -1.82
C VAL A 385 -9.12 31.03 -0.49
N GLN A 386 -9.27 29.70 -0.40
CA GLN A 386 -8.88 28.95 0.81
C GLN A 386 -7.41 29.18 1.20
N LYS A 387 -6.49 29.14 0.22
CA LYS A 387 -5.07 29.41 0.46
C LYS A 387 -4.81 30.86 0.90
N SER A 388 -5.53 31.83 0.33
CA SER A 388 -5.43 33.22 0.74
C SER A 388 -5.94 33.42 2.17
N GLN A 389 -7.11 32.84 2.49
CA GLN A 389 -7.76 32.98 3.78
C GLN A 389 -6.91 32.37 4.90
N VAL A 390 -6.39 31.15 4.73
CA VAL A 390 -5.55 30.53 5.77
C VAL A 390 -4.27 31.33 6.02
N LYS A 391 -3.70 31.96 4.99
CA LYS A 391 -2.54 32.83 5.15
C LYS A 391 -2.88 34.05 6.00
N LYS A 392 -4.00 34.74 5.72
CA LYS A 392 -4.47 35.87 6.53
C LYS A 392 -4.70 35.46 7.99
N ASP A 393 -5.43 34.36 8.19
CA ASP A 393 -5.80 33.87 9.51
C ASP A 393 -4.56 33.50 10.34
N VAL A 394 -3.65 32.70 9.77
CA VAL A 394 -2.44 32.25 10.48
C VAL A 394 -1.46 33.41 10.68
N ASN A 395 -1.34 34.34 9.74
CA ASN A 395 -0.56 35.58 9.93
C ASN A 395 -1.05 36.34 11.17
N ASN A 396 -2.36 36.52 11.31
CA ASN A 396 -2.95 37.20 12.46
C ASN A 396 -2.67 36.45 13.76
N ILE A 397 -2.79 35.12 13.76
CA ILE A 397 -2.50 34.28 14.93
C ILE A 397 -1.03 34.36 15.34
N VAL A 398 -0.10 34.26 14.39
CA VAL A 398 1.33 34.41 14.63
C VAL A 398 1.63 35.82 15.16
N SER A 399 0.93 36.84 14.66
CA SER A 399 1.07 38.21 15.15
C SER A 399 0.57 38.35 16.59
N ILE A 400 -0.52 37.68 16.97
CA ILE A 400 -0.97 37.62 18.38
C ILE A 400 0.10 36.96 19.26
N ALA A 401 0.67 35.84 18.82
CA ALA A 401 1.74 35.14 19.56
C ALA A 401 2.93 36.07 19.84
N LYS A 402 3.39 36.81 18.81
CA LYS A 402 4.57 37.68 18.90
C LYS A 402 4.29 39.02 19.56
N ASN A 403 3.13 39.63 19.32
CA ASN A 403 2.85 41.01 19.73
C ASN A 403 2.13 41.06 21.06
N THR A 404 1.18 40.16 21.31
CA THR A 404 0.42 40.11 22.58
C THR A 404 1.18 39.30 23.63
N TYR A 405 1.64 38.10 23.27
CA TYR A 405 2.29 37.18 24.21
C TYR A 405 3.81 37.29 24.23
N LYS A 406 4.40 38.12 23.35
CA LYS A 406 5.85 38.35 23.22
C LYS A 406 6.68 37.06 23.02
N LEU A 407 6.07 36.02 22.43
CA LEU A 407 6.76 34.77 22.12
C LEU A 407 7.76 34.99 20.97
N LYS A 408 9.04 34.75 21.24
CA LYS A 408 10.15 34.88 20.29
C LYS A 408 10.65 33.52 19.81
N ASN A 409 10.53 32.49 20.65
CA ASN A 409 10.94 31.12 20.31
C ASN A 409 10.04 30.53 19.19
N PRO A 410 10.60 30.10 18.05
CA PRO A 410 9.84 29.57 16.92
C PRO A 410 8.88 28.43 17.28
N ALA A 411 9.31 27.48 18.11
CA ALA A 411 8.46 26.36 18.49
C ALA A 411 7.30 26.79 19.38
N LEU A 412 7.51 27.76 20.29
CA LEU A 412 6.42 28.33 21.10
C LEU A 412 5.39 29.03 20.22
N VAL A 413 5.84 29.81 19.24
CA VAL A 413 4.96 30.52 18.30
C VAL A 413 4.11 29.55 17.48
N VAL A 414 4.74 28.53 16.87
CA VAL A 414 4.03 27.54 16.03
C VAL A 414 3.10 26.66 16.87
N TYR A 415 3.52 26.26 18.08
CA TYR A 415 2.67 25.48 18.99
C TYR A 415 1.46 26.29 19.45
N PHE A 416 1.67 27.56 19.82
CA PHE A 416 0.58 28.49 20.13
C PHE A 416 -0.38 28.65 18.95
N ALA A 417 0.12 28.81 17.73
CA ALA A 417 -0.72 29.02 16.56
C ALA A 417 -1.69 27.86 16.30
N ASP A 418 -1.22 26.62 16.43
CA ASP A 418 -2.07 25.43 16.28
C ASP A 418 -3.05 25.25 17.45
N MET A 419 -2.67 25.57 18.69
CA MET A 419 -3.62 25.62 19.81
C MET A 419 -4.71 26.68 19.56
N PHE A 420 -4.30 27.86 19.11
CA PHE A 420 -5.20 28.99 18.87
C PHE A 420 -6.17 28.69 17.72
N TRP A 421 -5.70 28.01 16.68
CA TRP A 421 -6.57 27.54 15.60
C TRP A 421 -7.69 26.62 16.12
N GLN A 422 -7.36 25.73 17.06
CA GLN A 422 -8.31 24.79 17.65
C GLN A 422 -9.26 25.44 18.66
N SER A 423 -8.74 26.25 19.58
CA SER A 423 -9.53 26.98 20.59
C SER A 423 -8.79 28.25 21.01
N PRO A 424 -9.21 29.43 20.51
CA PRO A 424 -8.57 30.70 20.84
C PRO A 424 -8.51 30.96 22.35
N ASN A 425 -9.63 30.80 23.07
CA ASN A 425 -9.70 31.12 24.50
C ASN A 425 -8.77 30.21 25.32
N THR A 426 -8.83 28.91 25.10
CA THR A 426 -7.96 27.96 25.82
C THR A 426 -6.49 28.16 25.45
N ALA A 427 -6.16 28.51 24.20
CA ALA A 427 -4.79 28.81 23.82
C ALA A 427 -4.24 30.05 24.54
N ARG A 428 -5.07 31.09 24.69
CA ARG A 428 -4.75 32.30 25.45
C ARG A 428 -4.51 31.99 26.92
N GLU A 429 -5.36 31.17 27.53
CA GLU A 429 -5.21 30.72 28.93
C GLU A 429 -3.91 29.95 29.14
N VAL A 430 -3.64 28.94 28.30
CA VAL A 430 -2.40 28.15 28.37
C VAL A 430 -1.16 29.03 28.21
N ALA A 431 -1.19 29.99 27.29
CA ALA A 431 -0.07 30.91 27.10
C ALA A 431 0.18 31.76 28.35
N LYS A 432 -0.87 32.33 28.97
CA LYS A 432 -0.76 33.09 30.22
C LYS A 432 -0.20 32.24 31.36
N GLN A 433 -0.78 31.07 31.60
CA GLN A 433 -0.30 30.13 32.63
C GLN A 433 1.17 29.75 32.44
N THR A 434 1.60 29.57 31.19
CA THR A 434 3.01 29.28 30.88
C THR A 434 3.91 30.48 31.20
N ILE A 435 3.52 31.69 30.79
CA ILE A 435 4.28 32.91 31.05
C ILE A 435 4.41 33.15 32.57
N ASP A 436 3.32 32.98 33.31
CA ASP A 436 3.29 33.15 34.77
C ASP A 436 4.20 32.14 35.48
N TYR A 437 4.20 30.88 35.02
CA TYR A 437 5.08 29.83 35.55
C TYR A 437 6.57 30.19 35.44
N PHE A 438 6.99 30.77 34.31
CA PHE A 438 8.37 31.23 34.12
C PHE A 438 8.64 32.62 34.70
N LYS A 439 7.65 33.25 35.34
CA LYS A 439 7.72 34.60 35.90
C LYS A 439 8.10 35.65 34.83
N GLY A 440 7.49 35.53 33.65
CA GLY A 440 7.63 36.47 32.54
C GLY A 440 8.06 35.83 31.22
N THR A 441 7.73 36.53 30.14
CA THR A 441 7.92 36.00 28.77
C THR A 441 9.38 35.86 28.36
N ASP A 442 10.28 36.75 28.80
CA ASP A 442 11.70 36.65 28.42
C ASP A 442 12.34 35.39 28.99
N LYS A 443 12.00 35.01 30.23
CA LYS A 443 12.44 33.75 30.85
C LYS A 443 11.87 32.53 30.11
N LEU A 444 10.58 32.55 29.79
CA LEU A 444 9.96 31.50 28.97
C LEU A 444 10.66 31.32 27.62
N ASN A 445 10.98 32.41 26.92
CA ASN A 445 11.64 32.35 25.62
C ASN A 445 13.07 31.77 25.71
N ALA A 446 13.78 32.04 26.81
CA ALA A 446 15.14 31.56 27.03
C ALA A 446 15.21 30.10 27.54
N ASP A 447 14.13 29.59 28.15
CA ASP A 447 14.13 28.28 28.78
C ASP A 447 13.98 27.12 27.78
N LYS A 448 14.91 26.15 27.84
CA LYS A 448 14.91 24.93 27.01
C LYS A 448 13.65 24.07 27.17
N ASN A 449 13.00 24.15 28.33
CA ASN A 449 11.80 23.41 28.70
C ASN A 449 10.51 24.24 28.49
N GLY A 450 10.59 25.48 28.00
CA GLY A 450 9.44 26.35 27.78
C GLY A 450 8.33 25.68 26.96
N LEU A 451 8.70 25.03 25.84
CA LEU A 451 7.77 24.28 25.00
C LEU A 451 7.16 23.07 25.71
N ALA A 452 7.98 22.34 26.48
CA ALA A 452 7.52 21.17 27.24
C ALA A 452 6.48 21.59 28.29
N LYS A 453 6.70 22.71 28.96
CA LYS A 453 5.77 23.24 29.96
C LYS A 453 4.46 23.74 29.35
N MET A 454 4.55 24.47 28.23
CA MET A 454 3.35 24.89 27.48
C MET A 454 2.54 23.67 27.01
N HIS A 455 3.21 22.61 26.57
CA HIS A 455 2.57 21.36 26.19
C HIS A 455 1.90 20.66 27.39
N GLU A 456 2.56 20.60 28.54
CA GLU A 456 1.99 20.04 29.78
C GLU A 456 0.67 20.76 30.14
N PHE A 457 0.68 22.10 30.21
CA PHE A 457 -0.54 22.87 30.50
C PHE A 457 -1.62 22.66 29.44
N ALA A 458 -1.25 22.60 28.16
CA ALA A 458 -2.19 22.27 27.11
C ALA A 458 -2.83 20.89 27.32
N THR A 459 -2.05 19.84 27.63
CA THR A 459 -2.59 18.48 27.82
C THR A 459 -3.47 18.34 29.06
N LYS A 460 -3.28 19.19 30.07
CA LYS A 460 -4.12 19.23 31.27
C LYS A 460 -5.43 19.98 31.07
N SER A 461 -5.58 20.79 30.01
CA SER A 461 -6.82 21.51 29.76
C SER A 461 -7.93 20.56 29.29
N SER A 462 -9.17 20.81 29.73
CA SER A 462 -10.33 20.00 29.35
C SER A 462 -10.64 20.03 27.86
N THR A 463 -10.24 21.10 27.16
CA THR A 463 -10.41 21.26 25.71
C THR A 463 -9.37 20.48 24.93
N PHE A 464 -8.08 20.70 25.21
CA PHE A 464 -6.99 20.12 24.41
C PHE A 464 -6.60 18.71 24.86
N GLY A 465 -6.78 18.37 26.14
CA GLY A 465 -6.49 17.05 26.70
C GLY A 465 -7.30 15.93 26.04
N LYS A 466 -8.54 16.22 25.60
CA LYS A 466 -9.37 15.31 24.80
C LYS A 466 -8.76 14.94 23.44
N PHE A 467 -7.80 15.73 22.97
CA PHE A 467 -7.09 15.56 21.69
C PHE A 467 -5.59 15.31 21.92
N SER A 468 -5.25 14.51 22.94
CA SER A 468 -3.86 14.22 23.34
C SER A 468 -2.98 13.74 22.18
N THR A 469 -3.48 12.87 21.29
CA THR A 469 -2.77 12.43 20.08
C THR A 469 -2.35 13.60 19.19
N ARG A 470 -3.27 14.55 18.95
CA ARG A 470 -3.00 15.78 18.16
C ARG A 470 -2.02 16.70 18.90
N ARG A 471 -2.11 16.81 20.24
CA ARG A 471 -1.16 17.62 21.05
C ARG A 471 0.25 17.05 21.06
N ASN A 472 0.40 15.74 21.27
CA ASN A 472 1.69 15.06 21.32
C ASN A 472 2.43 15.14 19.98
N TYR A 473 1.67 15.03 18.87
CA TYR A 473 2.24 15.23 17.54
C TYR A 473 2.72 16.67 17.34
N THR A 474 1.88 17.68 17.61
CA THR A 474 2.25 19.09 17.47
C THR A 474 3.48 19.41 18.31
N TYR A 475 3.53 18.94 19.56
CA TYR A 475 4.69 19.10 20.42
C TYR A 475 5.96 18.50 19.80
N SER A 476 5.88 17.26 19.31
CA SER A 476 7.01 16.58 18.66
C SER A 476 7.48 17.31 17.40
N ALA A 477 6.56 17.86 16.61
CA ALA A 477 6.87 18.65 15.43
C ALA A 477 7.55 19.98 15.80
N CYS A 478 7.02 20.69 16.80
CA CYS A 478 7.56 21.96 17.27
C CYS A 478 8.93 21.78 17.93
N LYS A 479 9.17 20.68 18.65
CA LYS A 479 10.47 20.36 19.24
C LYS A 479 11.59 20.31 18.19
N LYS A 480 11.29 19.81 16.99
CA LYS A 480 12.24 19.76 15.87
C LYS A 480 12.61 21.14 15.30
N LEU A 481 11.76 22.15 15.51
CA LEU A 481 12.05 23.54 15.16
C LEU A 481 13.06 24.17 16.12
N ASN A 482 13.04 23.77 17.40
CA ASN A 482 13.98 24.25 18.42
C ASN A 482 15.34 23.55 18.39
N SER A 483 15.45 22.34 17.86
CA SER A 483 16.69 21.57 17.83
C SER A 483 17.65 21.96 16.71
N GLY A 484 17.42 23.04 15.97
CA GLY A 484 18.29 23.43 14.84
C GLY A 484 18.33 22.43 13.68
N THR A 485 17.58 21.33 13.73
CA THR A 485 17.45 20.33 12.65
C THR A 485 16.42 20.75 11.58
N VAL A 486 16.30 22.05 11.37
CA VAL A 486 15.98 22.60 10.06
C VAL A 486 17.20 23.43 9.76
N ASP A 487 18.21 22.77 9.21
CA ASP A 487 19.44 23.40 8.76
C ASP A 487 19.05 24.35 7.62
N THR A 488 18.61 25.54 8.00
CA THR A 488 18.18 26.62 7.11
C THR A 488 19.31 26.95 6.17
N ILE A 489 20.56 26.77 6.58
CA ILE A 489 21.74 26.88 5.73
C ILE A 489 21.76 25.75 4.68
N ALA A 490 21.49 24.50 5.06
CA ALA A 490 21.40 23.40 4.08
C ALA A 490 20.19 23.51 3.13
N ILE A 491 19.04 23.98 3.61
CA ILE A 491 17.85 24.20 2.78
C ILE A 491 18.08 25.37 1.82
N GLU A 492 18.69 26.47 2.28
CA GLU A 492 19.01 27.62 1.43
C GLU A 492 20.11 27.25 0.41
N LYS A 493 21.13 26.50 0.82
CA LYS A 493 22.13 25.92 -0.10
C LYS A 493 21.48 25.00 -1.14
N LYS A 494 20.50 24.18 -0.75
CA LYS A 494 19.78 23.30 -1.68
C LYS A 494 18.88 24.08 -2.64
N LYS A 495 18.22 25.14 -2.17
CA LYS A 495 17.44 26.06 -3.02
C LYS A 495 18.33 26.81 -4.01
N GLN A 496 19.47 27.34 -3.56
CA GLN A 496 20.45 28.00 -4.42
C GLN A 496 21.01 27.04 -5.46
N LYS A 497 21.35 25.80 -5.08
CA LYS A 497 21.81 24.77 -6.02
C LYS A 497 20.75 24.42 -7.06
N LEU A 498 19.48 24.30 -6.65
CA LEU A 498 18.37 24.04 -7.58
C LEU A 498 18.12 25.22 -8.53
N ALA A 499 18.26 26.45 -8.06
CA ALA A 499 18.12 27.66 -8.86
C ALA A 499 19.24 27.77 -9.90
N GLN A 500 20.49 27.49 -9.50
CA GLN A 500 21.65 27.42 -10.40
C GLN A 500 21.49 26.34 -11.46
N GLU A 501 20.99 25.14 -11.08
CA GLU A 501 20.78 24.05 -12.03
C GLU A 501 19.66 24.36 -13.04
N LYS A 502 18.59 25.05 -12.60
CA LYS A 502 17.53 25.54 -13.49
C LYS A 502 18.05 26.62 -14.45
N ALA A 503 18.85 27.56 -13.97
CA ALA A 503 19.47 28.60 -14.80
C ALA A 503 20.38 27.98 -15.87
N LYS A 504 21.23 27.01 -15.48
CA LYS A 504 22.10 26.29 -16.41
C LYS A 504 21.32 25.53 -17.49
N LYS A 505 20.23 24.83 -17.12
CA LYS A 505 19.35 24.14 -18.09
C LYS A 505 18.64 25.12 -19.03
N ALA A 506 18.26 26.30 -18.55
CA ALA A 506 17.66 27.34 -19.37
C ALA A 506 18.67 27.90 -20.40
N GLU A 507 19.92 28.11 -19.97
CA GLU A 507 21.00 28.58 -20.84
C GLU A 507 21.40 27.55 -21.90
N GLU A 508 21.51 26.26 -21.53
CA GLU A 508 21.75 25.17 -22.48
C GLU A 508 20.62 25.04 -23.51
N LYS A 509 19.36 25.24 -23.08
CA LYS A 509 18.20 25.24 -23.98
C LYS A 509 18.27 26.41 -24.96
N LYS A 510 18.67 27.60 -24.51
CA LYS A 510 18.87 28.79 -25.36
C LYS A 510 19.97 28.56 -26.39
N LYS A 511 21.14 28.03 -25.99
CA LYS A 511 22.24 27.69 -26.91
C LYS A 511 21.82 26.67 -27.98
N ARG A 512 21.07 25.63 -27.60
CA ARG A 512 20.51 24.65 -28.56
C ARG A 512 19.50 25.27 -29.54
N GLN A 513 18.71 26.25 -29.11
CA GLN A 513 17.78 26.97 -29.98
C GLN A 513 18.53 27.88 -30.97
N GLU A 514 19.56 28.59 -30.50
CA GLU A 514 20.42 29.42 -31.35
C GLU A 514 21.20 28.59 -32.38
N GLU A 515 21.72 27.43 -32.00
CA GLU A 515 22.43 26.53 -32.93
C GLU A 515 21.48 25.96 -34.00
N LYS A 516 20.25 25.60 -33.62
CA LYS A 516 19.21 25.19 -34.58
C LYS A 516 18.82 26.32 -35.53
N ALA A 517 18.73 27.55 -35.04
CA ALA A 517 18.43 28.72 -35.86
C ALA A 517 19.57 28.99 -36.87
N LYS A 518 20.84 28.89 -36.45
CA LYS A 518 22.00 29.04 -37.35
C LYS A 518 22.02 27.97 -38.44
N LYS A 519 21.81 26.70 -38.09
CA LYS A 519 21.77 25.60 -39.09
C LYS A 519 20.64 25.79 -40.10
N LYS A 520 19.47 26.26 -39.65
CA LYS A 520 18.33 26.56 -40.54
C LYS A 520 18.64 27.73 -41.49
N LEU A 521 19.29 28.79 -40.99
CA LEU A 521 19.73 29.91 -41.82
C LEU A 521 20.76 29.49 -42.88
N GLU A 522 21.71 28.62 -42.51
CA GLU A 522 22.72 28.11 -43.43
C GLU A 522 22.12 27.18 -44.50
N GLN A 523 21.13 26.36 -44.13
CA GLN A 523 20.36 25.56 -45.09
C GLN A 523 19.58 26.43 -46.07
N ASN A 524 18.88 27.47 -45.57
CA ASN A 524 18.15 28.41 -46.43
C ASN A 524 19.09 29.12 -47.42
N LYS A 525 20.27 29.58 -46.97
CA LYS A 525 21.27 30.20 -47.86
C LYS A 525 21.80 29.24 -48.94
N LYS A 526 21.99 27.96 -48.60
CA LYS A 526 22.39 26.94 -49.59
C LYS A 526 21.27 26.69 -50.60
N GLN A 527 20.02 26.66 -50.15
CA GLN A 527 18.86 26.47 -51.00
C GLN A 527 18.63 27.66 -51.95
N GLU A 528 18.73 28.90 -51.45
CA GLU A 528 18.68 30.11 -52.28
C GLU A 528 19.80 30.18 -53.33
N LYS A 529 20.99 29.65 -53.00
CA LYS A 529 22.11 29.58 -53.96
C LYS A 529 21.85 28.56 -55.06
N LEU A 530 21.31 27.39 -54.71
CA LEU A 530 20.86 26.36 -55.65
C LEU A 530 19.73 26.86 -56.57
N GLU A 531 18.75 27.59 -56.02
CA GLU A 531 17.67 28.18 -56.81
C GLU A 531 18.16 29.28 -57.76
N LYS A 532 19.18 30.05 -57.38
CA LYS A 532 19.82 31.04 -58.27
C LYS A 532 20.69 30.41 -59.35
N GLU A 533 21.30 29.26 -59.08
CA GLU A 533 22.08 28.49 -60.08
C GLU A 533 21.18 27.73 -61.05
N GLN A 534 19.94 27.38 -60.67
CA GLN A 534 18.94 26.77 -61.57
C GLN A 534 18.19 27.78 -62.46
N ASN A 535 18.18 29.06 -62.09
CA ASN A 535 17.54 30.15 -62.84
C ASN A 535 18.53 30.95 -63.72
N LYS A 536 19.73 30.42 -63.93
CA LYS A 536 20.77 30.95 -64.82
C LYS A 536 21.06 29.92 -65.90
#